data_AF-A0A949D9S7-F1
#
_entry.id   AF-A0A949D9S7-F1
#
_cell.length_a   1.000
_cell.length_b   1.000
_cell.length_c   1.000
_cell.angle_alpha   90.00
_cell.angle_beta   90.00
_cell.angle_gamma   90.00
#
_symmetry.space_group_name_H-M   'P 1'
#
loop_
_entity.id
_entity.type
_entity.pdbx_description
1 polymer ?
#
loop_
_entity_poly.entity_id
_entity_poly.type
_entity_poly.pdbx_seq_one_letter_code
_entity_poly.pdbx_strand_id
1 'polypeptide(L)'
;MKKQLSRASLLAAALIAAAGTASAEGEFSGNVAISSDYVWRGVSQSNGDMAISGGFDYANGMFYAGTWASNIDFEDASDANVEIDFYGGIASEFSNGVTWDLGVIYYVYPDSEDSDLDFVELKGALGYAFDAGLSVGAEAYYDPDNKNMYLNATAGYALTENFGVDASVGNYQFDAGGDYTNWSLGASTSAAGFGFDLRYWGTDVDNVEVADDRVVLTVSRSM
;
A
#
# COMPACT_ATOMS: atom_id res chain seq x y z
N MET A 1 15.33 -29.52 8.75
CA MET A 1 14.26 -28.97 9.61
C MET A 1 13.61 -27.85 8.81
N LYS A 2 12.39 -28.05 8.30
CA LYS A 2 11.65 -27.04 7.55
C LYS A 2 11.31 -25.93 8.55
N LYS A 3 11.97 -24.76 8.46
CA LYS A 3 11.59 -23.59 9.23
C LYS A 3 10.19 -23.22 8.75
N GLN A 4 9.16 -23.55 9.53
CA GLN A 4 7.86 -22.93 9.37
C GLN A 4 8.07 -21.46 9.70
N LEU A 5 7.98 -20.60 8.69
CA LEU A 5 7.89 -19.17 8.88
C LEU A 5 6.62 -18.93 9.70
N SER A 6 6.83 -18.61 10.98
CA SER A 6 5.80 -18.15 11.90
C SER A 6 5.06 -16.98 11.24
N ARG A 7 3.72 -17.02 11.27
CA ARG A 7 2.79 -16.06 10.66
C ARG A 7 2.79 -14.68 11.35
N ALA A 8 3.95 -14.12 11.68
CA ALA A 8 4.07 -12.91 12.49
C ALA A 8 5.21 -11.99 12.00
N SER A 9 5.02 -11.43 10.81
CA SER A 9 5.71 -10.23 10.31
C SER A 9 4.82 -9.54 9.26
N LEU A 10 3.60 -9.15 9.63
CA LEU A 10 2.60 -8.52 8.74
C LEU A 10 2.57 -6.98 8.84
N LEU A 11 3.65 -6.34 9.33
CA LEU A 11 3.59 -4.97 9.84
C LEU A 11 4.41 -3.91 9.09
N ALA A 12 4.89 -4.19 7.89
CA ALA A 12 5.45 -3.15 7.03
C ALA A 12 5.03 -3.43 5.59
N ALA A 13 4.23 -2.52 5.03
CA ALA A 13 3.56 -2.61 3.74
C ALA A 13 2.48 -3.70 3.66
N ALA A 14 1.21 -3.26 3.68
CA ALA A 14 0.10 -4.04 3.15
C ALA A 14 0.33 -4.28 1.65
N LEU A 15 1.10 -5.33 1.33
CA LEU A 15 1.23 -6.09 0.07
C LEU A 15 2.53 -6.91 0.02
N ILE A 16 3.09 -7.34 1.17
CA ILE A 16 3.91 -8.55 1.13
C ILE A 16 2.94 -9.72 0.99
N ALA A 17 2.63 -10.05 -0.27
CA ALA A 17 2.01 -11.31 -0.64
C ALA A 17 2.69 -12.39 0.19
N ALA A 18 1.90 -13.07 1.03
CA ALA A 18 2.38 -14.21 1.78
C ALA A 18 3.06 -15.14 0.76
N ALA A 19 4.37 -15.38 0.91
CA ALA A 19 5.07 -16.40 0.15
C ALA A 19 4.48 -17.76 0.55
N GLY A 20 3.33 -18.07 -0.05
CA GLY A 20 2.54 -19.25 0.20
C GLY A 20 3.27 -20.46 -0.34
N THR A 21 3.45 -21.46 0.50
CA THR A 21 3.69 -22.82 0.04
C THR A 21 2.60 -23.19 -0.95
N ALA A 22 2.97 -23.49 -2.20
CA ALA A 22 2.03 -23.85 -3.27
C ALA A 22 0.98 -24.87 -2.77
N SER A 23 -0.22 -24.37 -2.48
CA SER A 23 -1.42 -25.17 -2.32
C SER A 23 -1.89 -25.58 -3.72
N ALA A 24 -2.39 -26.81 -3.88
CA ALA A 24 -2.92 -27.28 -5.16
C ALA A 24 -4.24 -26.57 -5.55
N GLU A 25 -4.85 -25.86 -4.60
CA GLU A 25 -5.98 -24.95 -4.80
C GLU A 25 -5.54 -23.53 -4.43
N GLY A 26 -5.88 -22.55 -5.26
CA GLY A 26 -5.58 -21.15 -4.97
C GLY A 26 -6.29 -20.66 -3.70
N GLU A 27 -5.74 -19.63 -3.07
CA GLU A 27 -6.21 -19.09 -1.81
C GLU A 27 -6.97 -17.78 -2.05
N PHE A 28 -8.12 -17.64 -1.43
CA PHE A 28 -8.86 -16.38 -1.37
C PHE A 28 -8.68 -15.75 0.01
N SER A 29 -8.48 -14.44 0.05
CA SER A 29 -8.45 -13.66 1.29
C SER A 29 -9.24 -12.37 1.14
N GLY A 30 -9.60 -11.77 2.28
CA GLY A 30 -10.23 -10.45 2.29
C GLY A 30 -9.75 -9.59 3.43
N ASN A 31 -10.01 -8.29 3.35
CA ASN A 31 -9.66 -7.35 4.40
C ASN A 31 -10.64 -6.18 4.47
N VAL A 32 -10.68 -5.55 5.64
CA VAL A 32 -11.40 -4.29 5.88
C VAL A 32 -10.62 -3.43 6.86
N ALA A 33 -10.67 -2.11 6.67
CA ALA A 33 -10.06 -1.13 7.55
C ALA A 33 -10.94 0.11 7.72
N ILE A 34 -10.74 0.78 8.84
CA ILE A 34 -11.22 2.14 9.10
C ILE A 34 -10.01 2.98 9.47
N SER A 35 -9.81 4.08 8.75
CA SER A 35 -8.75 5.04 8.96
C SER A 35 -9.33 6.40 9.32
N SER A 36 -8.61 7.18 10.12
CA SER A 36 -8.98 8.59 10.35
C SER A 36 -8.84 9.46 9.11
N ASP A 37 -8.04 9.02 8.13
CA ASP A 37 -7.79 9.65 6.84
C ASP A 37 -7.26 8.59 5.85
N TYR A 38 -7.63 8.64 4.57
CA TYR A 38 -6.99 7.86 3.51
C TYR A 38 -5.86 8.67 2.88
N VAL A 39 -4.60 8.27 3.12
CA VAL A 39 -3.42 8.95 2.58
C VAL A 39 -2.74 8.09 1.52
N TRP A 40 -2.59 8.64 0.32
CA TRP A 40 -1.86 8.04 -0.78
C TRP A 40 -0.63 8.88 -1.12
N ARG A 41 0.56 8.27 -1.01
CA ARG A 41 1.85 8.93 -1.31
C ARG A 41 2.04 10.28 -0.58
N GLY A 42 1.53 10.37 0.65
CA GLY A 42 1.62 11.57 1.49
C GLY A 42 0.50 12.60 1.27
N VAL A 43 -0.39 12.39 0.30
CA VAL A 43 -1.53 13.28 0.05
C VAL A 43 -2.83 12.58 0.46
N SER A 44 -3.68 13.28 1.21
CA SER A 44 -5.01 12.77 1.57
C SER A 44 -5.93 12.69 0.36
N GLN A 45 -6.59 11.56 0.28
CA GLN A 45 -7.59 11.20 -0.72
C GLN A 45 -9.01 11.31 -0.15
N SER A 46 -9.16 11.55 1.15
CA SER A 46 -10.46 11.73 1.82
C SER A 46 -10.55 13.07 2.54
N ASN A 47 -9.76 14.06 2.11
CA ASN A 47 -9.69 15.41 2.68
C ASN A 47 -9.62 15.47 4.23
N GLY A 48 -8.86 14.56 4.85
CA GLY A 48 -8.77 14.50 6.32
C GLY A 48 -9.97 13.87 7.03
N ASP A 49 -11.00 13.45 6.29
CA ASP A 49 -12.15 12.71 6.80
C ASP A 49 -11.89 11.21 6.90
N MET A 50 -12.69 10.53 7.72
CA MET A 50 -12.59 9.10 7.92
C MET A 50 -12.81 8.31 6.62
N ALA A 51 -11.98 7.29 6.43
CA ALA A 51 -12.07 6.39 5.30
C ALA A 51 -12.35 4.95 5.75
N ILE A 52 -13.25 4.27 5.05
CA ILE A 52 -13.49 2.84 5.14
C ILE A 52 -12.96 2.22 3.87
N SER A 53 -12.08 1.25 4.02
CA SER A 53 -11.49 0.54 2.89
C SER A 53 -11.53 -0.97 3.07
N GLY A 54 -11.39 -1.69 1.97
CA GLY A 54 -11.34 -3.15 2.00
C GLY A 54 -11.07 -3.74 0.64
N GLY A 55 -10.76 -5.04 0.62
CA GLY A 55 -10.41 -5.73 -0.60
C GLY A 55 -10.62 -7.24 -0.55
N PHE A 56 -10.56 -7.84 -1.73
CA PHE A 56 -10.58 -9.27 -1.95
C PHE A 56 -9.43 -9.67 -2.86
N ASP A 57 -8.74 -10.73 -2.48
CA ASP A 57 -7.55 -11.23 -3.15
C ASP A 57 -7.70 -12.70 -3.51
N TYR A 58 -7.06 -13.09 -4.61
CA TYR A 58 -6.81 -14.46 -4.99
C TYR A 58 -5.32 -14.66 -5.29
N ALA A 59 -4.72 -15.70 -4.71
CA ALA A 59 -3.33 -16.06 -4.95
C ALA A 59 -3.20 -17.54 -5.35
N ASN A 60 -2.38 -17.84 -6.35
CA ASN A 60 -2.06 -19.21 -6.74
C ASN A 60 -0.64 -19.31 -7.30
N GLY A 61 0.26 -19.94 -6.54
CA GLY A 61 1.67 -19.98 -6.88
C GLY A 61 2.27 -18.58 -6.85
N MET A 62 2.84 -18.14 -7.98
CA MET A 62 3.36 -16.78 -8.11
C MET A 62 2.29 -15.76 -8.52
N PHE A 63 1.17 -16.22 -9.07
CA PHE A 63 0.13 -15.34 -9.59
C PHE A 63 -0.76 -14.82 -8.46
N TYR A 64 -1.12 -13.54 -8.56
CA TYR A 64 -2.17 -12.95 -7.74
C TYR A 64 -3.06 -12.03 -8.58
N ALA A 65 -4.30 -11.85 -8.11
CA ALA A 65 -5.20 -10.82 -8.58
C ALA A 65 -6.14 -10.42 -7.44
N GLY A 66 -6.60 -9.18 -7.45
CA GLY A 66 -7.48 -8.69 -6.41
C GLY A 66 -8.16 -7.38 -6.78
N THR A 67 -8.97 -6.92 -5.84
CA THR A 67 -9.61 -5.60 -5.89
C THR A 67 -9.55 -4.96 -4.53
N TRP A 68 -9.51 -3.64 -4.52
CA TRP A 68 -9.58 -2.81 -3.33
C TRP A 68 -10.52 -1.65 -3.59
N ALA A 69 -11.17 -1.15 -2.55
CA ALA A 69 -11.99 0.05 -2.66
C ALA A 69 -11.95 0.86 -1.37
N SER A 70 -12.17 2.17 -1.49
CA SER A 70 -12.37 3.08 -0.38
C SER A 70 -13.30 4.23 -0.78
N ASN A 71 -13.92 4.87 0.22
CA ASN A 71 -14.41 6.22 0.00
C ASN A 71 -13.23 7.20 -0.14
N ILE A 72 -13.46 8.23 -0.94
CA ILE A 72 -12.56 9.35 -1.23
C ILE A 72 -13.36 10.66 -1.16
N ASP A 73 -12.65 11.77 -1.07
CA ASP A 73 -13.16 13.13 -1.20
C ASP A 73 -11.99 14.01 -1.66
N PHE A 74 -12.05 14.46 -2.92
CA PHE A 74 -11.03 15.31 -3.51
C PHE A 74 -11.37 16.82 -3.38
N GLU A 75 -12.55 17.17 -2.85
CA GLU A 75 -13.08 18.54 -2.79
C GLU A 75 -12.92 19.35 -4.10
N ASP A 76 -12.98 18.66 -5.24
CA ASP A 76 -12.83 19.27 -6.56
C ASP A 76 -14.11 19.14 -7.40
N ALA A 77 -14.01 19.51 -8.67
CA ALA A 77 -15.14 19.46 -9.59
C ALA A 77 -15.49 18.05 -10.08
N SER A 78 -14.76 17.01 -9.66
CA SER A 78 -14.98 15.64 -10.13
C SER A 78 -16.18 14.96 -9.47
N ASP A 79 -16.56 15.38 -8.26
CA ASP A 79 -17.54 14.67 -7.40
C ASP A 79 -17.19 13.17 -7.20
N ALA A 80 -15.90 12.83 -7.25
CA ALA A 80 -15.43 11.47 -7.02
C ALA A 80 -15.56 11.12 -5.53
N ASN A 81 -16.39 10.11 -5.23
CA ASN A 81 -16.70 9.69 -3.87
C ASN A 81 -16.19 8.27 -3.53
N VAL A 82 -15.80 7.50 -4.56
CA VAL A 82 -15.32 6.13 -4.43
C VAL A 82 -14.14 5.90 -5.39
N GLU A 83 -13.11 5.26 -4.86
CA GLU A 83 -12.01 4.67 -5.63
C GLU A 83 -12.17 3.14 -5.62
N ILE A 84 -12.00 2.51 -6.78
CA ILE A 84 -11.97 1.07 -6.94
C ILE A 84 -10.74 0.68 -7.75
N ASP A 85 -9.90 -0.16 -7.15
CA ASP A 85 -8.71 -0.67 -7.79
C ASP A 85 -8.92 -2.11 -8.23
N PHE A 86 -8.44 -2.42 -9.41
CA PHE A 86 -8.26 -3.79 -9.89
C PHE A 86 -6.78 -4.04 -10.13
N TYR A 87 -6.24 -5.11 -9.56
CA TYR A 87 -4.83 -5.40 -9.71
C TYR A 87 -4.56 -6.87 -9.94
N GLY A 88 -3.40 -7.14 -10.51
CA GLY A 88 -2.88 -8.49 -10.65
C GLY A 88 -1.42 -8.48 -11.06
N GLY A 89 -0.74 -9.59 -10.79
CA GLY A 89 0.68 -9.65 -10.99
C GLY A 89 1.28 -11.01 -10.70
N ILE A 90 2.60 -11.01 -10.66
CA ILE A 90 3.41 -12.13 -10.22
C ILE A 90 4.38 -11.69 -9.14
N ALA A 91 4.43 -12.45 -8.05
CA ALA A 91 5.37 -12.22 -6.96
C ALA A 91 6.02 -13.53 -6.53
N SER A 92 7.28 -13.46 -6.10
CA SER A 92 8.00 -14.61 -5.58
C SER A 92 9.22 -14.20 -4.75
N GLU A 93 10.02 -15.19 -4.37
CA GLU A 93 11.26 -15.00 -3.63
C GLU A 93 12.42 -15.66 -4.41
N PHE A 94 13.51 -14.94 -4.58
CA PHE A 94 14.75 -15.49 -5.08
C PHE A 94 15.39 -16.43 -4.04
N SER A 95 16.25 -17.35 -4.49
CA SER A 95 16.90 -18.32 -3.59
C SER A 95 17.78 -17.72 -2.49
N ASN A 96 18.13 -16.44 -2.60
CA ASN A 96 18.89 -15.68 -1.61
C ASN A 96 18.00 -14.94 -0.60
N GLY A 97 16.67 -15.07 -0.67
CA GLY A 97 15.70 -14.45 0.24
C GLY A 97 15.22 -13.06 -0.18
N VAL A 98 15.65 -12.55 -1.35
CA VAL A 98 15.11 -11.29 -1.89
C VAL A 98 13.74 -11.56 -2.49
N THR A 99 12.73 -10.85 -2.01
CA THR A 99 11.37 -10.87 -2.58
C THR A 99 11.29 -9.95 -3.78
N TRP A 100 10.44 -10.29 -4.74
CA TRP A 100 10.13 -9.45 -5.89
C TRP A 100 8.65 -9.53 -6.24
N ASP A 101 8.13 -8.45 -6.83
CA ASP A 101 6.75 -8.33 -7.29
C ASP A 101 6.72 -7.49 -8.58
N LEU A 102 6.01 -7.99 -9.59
CA LEU A 102 5.70 -7.28 -10.82
C LEU A 102 4.19 -7.32 -11.01
N GLY A 103 3.56 -6.16 -11.12
CA GLY A 103 2.10 -6.05 -11.15
C GLY A 103 1.60 -4.95 -12.07
N VAL A 104 0.29 -4.96 -12.27
CA VAL A 104 -0.47 -3.88 -12.88
C VAL A 104 -1.64 -3.54 -11.96
N ILE A 105 -1.95 -2.26 -11.85
CA ILE A 105 -3.08 -1.73 -11.09
C ILE A 105 -3.87 -0.83 -12.04
N TYR A 106 -5.18 -0.96 -12.05
CA TYR A 106 -6.11 -0.08 -12.73
C TYR A 106 -6.99 0.58 -11.69
N TYR A 107 -6.83 1.89 -11.54
CA TYR A 107 -7.61 2.74 -10.64
C TYR A 107 -8.84 3.24 -11.38
N VAL A 108 -10.00 3.09 -10.75
CA VAL A 108 -11.30 3.47 -11.31
C VAL A 108 -12.01 4.39 -10.33
N TYR A 109 -12.56 5.49 -10.86
CA TYR A 109 -13.34 6.47 -10.11
C TYR A 109 -14.77 6.53 -10.69
N PRO A 110 -15.68 5.60 -10.32
CA PRO A 110 -16.94 5.42 -11.02
C PRO A 110 -17.87 6.63 -11.02
N ASP A 111 -17.75 7.47 -10.00
CA ASP A 111 -18.59 8.64 -9.77
C ASP A 111 -17.90 9.95 -10.21
N SER A 112 -16.72 9.89 -10.87
CA SER A 112 -16.06 11.09 -11.37
C SER A 112 -16.75 11.58 -12.65
N GLU A 113 -17.69 12.53 -12.53
CA GLU A 113 -18.64 12.93 -13.59
C GLU A 113 -17.98 13.19 -14.96
N ASP A 114 -17.49 14.41 -15.17
CA ASP A 114 -16.88 14.88 -16.42
C ASP A 114 -15.34 14.79 -16.41
N SER A 115 -14.77 14.24 -15.33
CA SER A 115 -13.33 14.12 -15.13
C SER A 115 -12.86 12.70 -15.45
N ASP A 116 -11.90 12.57 -16.37
CA ASP A 116 -11.23 11.30 -16.66
C ASP A 116 -10.11 11.09 -15.63
N LEU A 117 -10.47 10.49 -14.50
CA LEU A 117 -9.55 10.21 -13.39
C LEU A 117 -8.97 8.79 -13.43
N ASP A 118 -9.54 7.90 -14.25
CA ASP A 118 -9.11 6.52 -14.36
C ASP A 118 -7.69 6.42 -14.92
N PHE A 119 -6.84 5.59 -14.30
CA PHE A 119 -5.47 5.41 -14.76
C PHE A 119 -4.90 4.04 -14.43
N VAL A 120 -3.84 3.66 -15.13
CA VAL A 120 -3.14 2.38 -14.95
C VAL A 120 -1.73 2.64 -14.42
N GLU A 121 -1.27 1.82 -13.47
CA GLU A 121 0.13 1.79 -13.06
C GLU A 121 0.75 0.41 -13.25
N LEU A 122 1.97 0.39 -13.79
CA LEU A 122 2.85 -0.76 -13.78
C LEU A 122 3.70 -0.73 -12.51
N LYS A 123 3.65 -1.80 -11.73
CA LYS A 123 4.38 -1.96 -10.47
C LYS A 123 5.61 -2.84 -10.64
N GLY A 124 6.70 -2.44 -10.00
CA GLY A 124 7.84 -3.31 -9.70
C GLY A 124 8.33 -3.09 -8.28
N ALA A 125 8.58 -4.15 -7.52
CA ALA A 125 9.07 -4.04 -6.16
C ALA A 125 10.12 -5.11 -5.83
N LEU A 126 11.01 -4.76 -4.90
CA LEU A 126 12.00 -5.64 -4.30
C LEU A 126 11.97 -5.46 -2.78
N GLY A 127 12.18 -6.56 -2.05
CA GLY A 127 12.25 -6.54 -0.59
C GLY A 127 13.27 -7.52 -0.03
N TYR A 128 13.71 -7.27 1.20
CA TYR A 128 14.56 -8.19 1.94
C TYR A 128 14.30 -8.08 3.44
N ALA A 129 14.11 -9.22 4.10
CA ALA A 129 14.04 -9.32 5.55
C ALA A 129 15.33 -9.92 6.08
N PHE A 130 16.00 -9.18 6.97
CA PHE A 130 17.18 -9.64 7.67
C PHE A 130 16.80 -10.46 8.91
N ASP A 131 17.72 -11.31 9.33
CA ASP A 131 17.65 -11.89 10.67
C ASP A 131 17.64 -10.77 11.74
N ALA A 132 16.96 -11.01 12.86
CA ALA A 132 16.76 -10.06 13.96
C ALA A 132 15.77 -8.90 13.72
N GLY A 133 14.91 -9.01 12.69
CA GLY A 133 13.67 -8.22 12.59
C GLY A 133 13.74 -6.96 11.72
N LEU A 134 14.91 -6.63 11.15
CA LEU A 134 15.04 -5.54 10.19
C LEU A 134 14.53 -5.97 8.81
N SER A 135 13.81 -5.10 8.12
CA SER A 135 13.41 -5.27 6.72
C SER A 135 13.67 -4.00 5.91
N VAL A 136 13.91 -4.17 4.62
CA VAL A 136 14.03 -3.06 3.65
C VAL A 136 13.24 -3.40 2.39
N GLY A 137 12.78 -2.36 1.70
CA GLY A 137 12.01 -2.49 0.46
C GLY A 137 12.24 -1.30 -0.45
N ALA A 138 12.03 -1.54 -1.75
CA ALA A 138 12.00 -0.51 -2.77
C ALA A 138 10.92 -0.83 -3.80
N GLU A 139 10.18 0.19 -4.21
CA GLU A 139 9.02 0.06 -5.11
C GLU A 139 9.09 1.13 -6.19
N ALA A 140 8.60 0.78 -7.37
CA ALA A 140 8.47 1.65 -8.51
C ALA A 140 7.09 1.46 -9.14
N TYR A 141 6.41 2.57 -9.43
CA TYR A 141 5.12 2.59 -10.09
C TYR A 141 5.20 3.53 -11.28
N TYR A 142 4.80 3.06 -12.45
CA TYR A 142 4.83 3.84 -13.68
C TYR A 142 3.46 3.90 -14.31
N ASP A 143 2.93 5.10 -14.45
CA ASP A 143 1.73 5.39 -15.22
C ASP A 143 2.14 5.67 -16.67
N PRO A 144 1.79 4.81 -17.65
CA PRO A 144 2.20 4.97 -19.03
C PRO A 144 1.47 6.09 -19.76
N ASP A 145 0.25 6.42 -19.35
CA ASP A 145 -0.60 7.39 -20.04
C ASP A 145 -0.24 8.81 -19.63
N ASN A 146 -0.08 9.04 -18.33
CA ASN A 146 0.38 10.32 -17.79
C ASN A 146 1.90 10.45 -17.75
N LYS A 147 2.63 9.35 -17.97
CA LYS A 147 4.10 9.23 -17.88
C LYS A 147 4.64 9.63 -16.50
N ASN A 148 3.87 9.39 -15.47
CA ASN A 148 4.26 9.68 -14.09
C ASN A 148 5.04 8.48 -13.53
N MET A 149 6.02 8.76 -12.67
CA MET A 149 6.83 7.74 -12.01
C MET A 149 6.86 7.99 -10.51
N TYR A 150 6.50 6.98 -9.73
CA TYR A 150 6.67 7.00 -8.29
C TYR A 150 7.73 6.00 -7.85
N LEU A 151 8.71 6.46 -7.09
CA LEU A 151 9.74 5.61 -6.48
C LEU A 151 9.64 5.72 -4.96
N ASN A 152 9.66 4.58 -4.27
CA ASN A 152 9.56 4.51 -2.82
C ASN A 152 10.63 3.61 -2.22
N ALA A 153 11.16 3.98 -1.07
CA ALA A 153 12.05 3.15 -0.27
C ALA A 153 11.50 3.05 1.16
N THR A 154 11.53 1.84 1.72
CA THR A 154 10.98 1.54 3.05
C THR A 154 12.01 0.83 3.91
N ALA A 155 12.01 1.10 5.21
CA ALA A 155 12.73 0.34 6.20
C ALA A 155 11.83 0.06 7.42
N GLY A 156 11.83 -1.17 7.91
CA GLY A 156 11.02 -1.60 9.04
C GLY A 156 11.82 -2.37 10.08
N TYR A 157 11.37 -2.33 11.33
CA TYR A 157 11.95 -3.11 12.41
C TYR A 157 10.86 -3.73 13.29
N ALA A 158 10.81 -5.05 13.35
CA ALA A 158 9.96 -5.80 14.26
C ALA A 158 10.59 -5.83 15.67
N LEU A 159 10.01 -5.08 16.60
CA LEU A 159 10.46 -5.06 18.00
C LEU A 159 9.98 -6.30 18.76
N THR A 160 8.79 -6.79 18.42
CA THR A 160 8.20 -8.03 18.94
C THR A 160 7.44 -8.74 17.82
N GLU A 161 6.89 -9.91 18.10
CA GLU A 161 6.03 -10.64 17.14
C GLU A 161 4.81 -9.81 16.68
N ASN A 162 4.30 -8.91 17.54
CA ASN A 162 3.08 -8.16 17.28
C ASN A 162 3.29 -6.65 17.30
N PHE A 163 4.52 -6.14 17.31
CA PHE A 163 4.80 -4.70 17.36
C PHE A 163 6.01 -4.37 16.51
N GLY A 164 5.84 -3.40 15.62
CA GLY A 164 6.85 -2.95 14.69
C GLY A 164 6.82 -1.43 14.52
N VAL A 165 7.92 -0.91 14.00
CA VAL A 165 8.02 0.46 13.50
C VAL A 165 8.58 0.43 12.09
N ASP A 166 8.20 1.40 11.27
CA ASP A 166 8.70 1.53 9.93
C ASP A 166 8.74 2.98 9.48
N ALA A 167 9.54 3.25 8.47
CA ALA A 167 9.60 4.53 7.80
C ALA A 167 9.66 4.33 6.29
N SER A 168 9.15 5.31 5.56
CA SER A 168 9.23 5.38 4.10
C SER A 168 9.69 6.74 3.64
N VAL A 169 10.33 6.78 2.47
CA VAL A 169 10.56 7.99 1.70
C VAL A 169 10.29 7.69 0.24
N GLY A 170 9.44 8.51 -0.38
CA GLY A 170 9.04 8.37 -1.76
C GLY A 170 9.20 9.67 -2.52
N ASN A 171 9.36 9.57 -3.84
CA ASN A 171 9.37 10.70 -4.75
C ASN A 171 8.44 10.41 -5.93
N TYR A 172 7.51 11.33 -6.18
CA TYR A 172 6.57 11.26 -7.29
C TYR A 172 6.98 12.27 -8.35
N GLN A 173 7.27 11.78 -9.54
CA GLN A 173 7.71 12.56 -10.70
C GLN A 173 6.58 12.61 -11.72
N PHE A 174 6.27 13.82 -12.19
CA PHE A 174 5.21 14.07 -13.15
C PHE A 174 5.78 14.60 -14.46
N ASP A 175 5.29 14.15 -15.62
CA ASP A 175 5.70 14.70 -16.93
C ASP A 175 5.34 16.19 -17.04
N ALA A 176 4.26 16.60 -16.37
CA ALA A 176 3.79 17.98 -16.30
C ALA A 176 4.62 18.87 -15.35
N GLY A 177 5.55 18.29 -14.59
CA GLY A 177 6.27 18.95 -13.49
C GLY A 177 5.44 19.07 -12.22
N GLY A 178 6.08 19.51 -11.13
CA GLY A 178 5.48 19.49 -9.79
C GLY A 178 5.88 18.26 -8.97
N ASP A 179 7.01 17.65 -9.31
CA ASP A 179 7.57 16.52 -8.57
C ASP A 179 7.68 16.85 -7.08
N TYR A 180 7.36 15.89 -6.23
CA TYR A 180 7.39 16.07 -4.79
C TYR A 180 7.92 14.83 -4.08
N THR A 181 8.40 15.04 -2.86
CA THR A 181 8.88 14.03 -1.95
C THR A 181 7.86 13.84 -0.84
N ASN A 182 7.56 12.60 -0.49
CA ASN A 182 6.81 12.27 0.72
C ASN A 182 7.62 11.38 1.65
N TRP A 183 7.24 11.36 2.92
CA TRP A 183 7.79 10.45 3.91
C TRP A 183 6.73 10.03 4.90
N SER A 184 6.98 8.89 5.55
CA SER A 184 6.16 8.44 6.67
C SER A 184 6.98 7.81 7.78
N LEU A 185 6.44 7.86 8.99
CA LEU A 185 6.93 7.14 10.17
C LEU A 185 5.74 6.49 10.86
N GLY A 186 5.77 5.16 10.95
CA GLY A 186 4.68 4.34 11.47
C GLY A 186 5.09 3.52 12.69
N ALA A 187 4.10 3.27 13.55
CA ALA A 187 4.15 2.22 14.55
C ALA A 187 2.87 1.40 14.44
N SER A 188 3.01 0.08 14.40
CA SER A 188 1.90 -0.83 14.18
C SER A 188 1.91 -1.97 15.20
N THR A 189 0.72 -2.47 15.53
CA THR A 189 0.54 -3.63 16.41
C THR A 189 -0.65 -4.49 16.00
N SER A 190 -0.70 -5.73 16.47
CA SER A 190 -1.87 -6.60 16.33
C SER A 190 -2.34 -7.14 17.67
N ALA A 191 -3.66 -7.10 17.88
CA ALA A 191 -4.30 -7.61 19.10
C ALA A 191 -5.73 -8.08 18.82
N ALA A 192 -6.12 -9.20 19.43
CA ALA A 192 -7.48 -9.76 19.33
C ALA A 192 -8.00 -9.98 17.89
N GLY A 193 -7.09 -10.24 16.93
CA GLY A 193 -7.44 -10.43 15.52
C GLY A 193 -7.65 -9.13 14.74
N PHE A 194 -7.27 -7.99 15.32
CA PHE A 194 -7.26 -6.68 14.67
C PHE A 194 -5.83 -6.16 14.55
N GLY A 195 -5.57 -5.42 13.47
CA GLY A 195 -4.39 -4.59 13.29
C GLY A 195 -4.67 -3.15 13.72
N PHE A 196 -3.65 -2.49 14.25
CA PHE A 196 -3.67 -1.08 14.63
C PHE A 196 -2.39 -0.43 14.07
N ASP A 197 -2.52 0.66 13.34
CA ASP A 197 -1.41 1.44 12.79
C ASP A 197 -1.60 2.91 13.17
N LEU A 198 -0.53 3.53 13.69
CA LEU A 198 -0.46 4.96 13.91
C LEU A 198 0.72 5.49 13.09
N ARG A 199 0.42 6.36 12.13
CA ARG A 199 1.41 6.81 11.15
C ARG A 199 1.37 8.32 10.98
N TYR A 200 2.54 8.93 11.05
CA TYR A 200 2.76 10.28 10.58
C TYR A 200 3.12 10.27 9.10
N TRP A 201 2.54 11.19 8.34
CA TRP A 201 2.83 11.47 6.94
C TRP A 201 3.24 12.93 6.79
N GLY A 202 4.17 13.17 5.87
CA GLY A 202 4.53 14.51 5.43
C GLY A 202 5.00 14.53 3.97
N THR A 203 4.98 15.72 3.37
CA THR A 203 5.45 15.97 2.00
C THR A 203 6.21 17.30 1.92
N ASP A 204 6.94 17.53 0.83
CA ASP A 204 7.51 18.85 0.50
C ASP A 204 6.58 19.71 -0.38
N VAL A 205 5.30 19.34 -0.49
CA VAL A 205 4.27 20.12 -1.18
C VAL A 205 3.79 21.24 -0.26
N ASP A 206 4.03 22.48 -0.64
CA ASP A 206 3.62 23.66 0.13
C ASP A 206 2.26 24.23 -0.32
N ASN A 207 1.48 24.74 0.63
CA ASN A 207 0.22 25.46 0.41
C ASN A 207 -0.90 24.62 -0.22
N VAL A 208 -0.93 23.32 0.05
CA VAL A 208 -1.99 22.39 -0.37
C VAL A 208 -2.46 21.63 0.86
N GLU A 209 -3.67 21.92 1.35
CA GLU A 209 -4.18 21.42 2.64
C GLU A 209 -4.23 19.88 2.72
N VAL A 210 -4.59 19.21 1.61
CA VAL A 210 -4.56 17.74 1.52
C VAL A 210 -3.15 17.14 1.53
N ALA A 211 -2.10 17.95 1.37
CA ALA A 211 -0.70 17.53 1.44
C ALA A 211 0.00 17.93 2.76
N ASP A 212 -0.71 18.63 3.66
CA ASP A 212 -0.20 18.99 4.98
C ASP A 212 0.14 17.74 5.81
N ASP A 213 1.12 17.92 6.68
CA ASP A 213 1.54 16.95 7.69
C ASP A 213 0.36 16.43 8.51
N ARG A 214 0.26 15.11 8.66
CA ARG A 214 -0.87 14.48 9.34
C ARG A 214 -0.50 13.21 10.08
N VAL A 215 -1.30 12.90 11.11
CA VAL A 215 -1.23 11.64 11.84
C VAL A 215 -2.50 10.85 11.60
N VAL A 216 -2.34 9.63 11.10
CA VAL A 216 -3.43 8.73 10.73
C VAL A 216 -3.46 7.56 11.70
N LEU A 217 -4.64 7.27 12.23
CA LEU A 217 -4.92 6.04 12.97
C LEU A 217 -5.74 5.10 12.09
N THR A 218 -5.28 3.88 11.92
CA THR A 218 -5.97 2.83 11.17
C THR A 218 -6.24 1.61 12.05
N VAL A 219 -7.46 1.10 11.99
CA VAL A 219 -7.85 -0.18 12.58
C VAL A 219 -8.28 -1.11 11.46
N SER A 220 -7.69 -2.30 11.38
CA SER A 220 -7.92 -3.23 10.28
C SER A 220 -8.18 -4.66 10.74
N ARG A 221 -8.74 -5.47 9.84
CA ARG A 221 -8.93 -6.90 10.03
C ARG A 221 -8.82 -7.64 8.71
N SER A 222 -8.03 -8.71 8.71
CA SER A 222 -7.95 -9.67 7.61
C SER A 222 -8.86 -10.87 7.87
N MET A 223 -9.36 -11.48 6.79
CA MET A 223 -10.27 -12.63 6.77
C MET A 223 -9.70 -13.77 5.93
#